data_AF-A0A401U6M1-F1
#
_entry.id   AF-A0A401U6M1-F1
#
_cell.length_a   1.000
_cell.length_b   1.000
_cell.length_c   1.000
_cell.angle_alpha   90.00
_cell.angle_beta   90.00
_cell.angle_gamma   90.00
#
_symmetry.space_group_name_H-M   'P 1'
#
loop_
_entity.id
_entity.type
_entity.pdbx_description
1 polymer ?
#
loop_
_entity_poly.entity_id
_entity_poly.type
_entity_poly.pdbx_seq_one_letter_code
_entity_poly.pdbx_strand_id
1 'polypeptide(L)'
;MEPQWRKLIFQYKEHVNWSYRMGGIIPSWNGYVDNINSVTRASQMGPMWLHAEQVSGMPMYATIWNNNPPASSFPSCIAVKCATAQSLEMGERMLRKLRESCHLNGKDISDKRVILEEAEALALTTSEFDLNKFLNDFKSESGQDYFREDWDETRKRGVTRFPTLFFSMPEIGTIQLSGSQSLHNMKRALFQLNPKLQAIEPNASVPEYKTYWGSWIEREELEFTSESIAQV
;
A
#
# COMPACT_ATOMS: atom_id res chain seq x y z
N MET A 1 -6.52 5.60 -2.13
CA MET A 1 -5.47 6.50 -1.58
C MET A 1 -4.18 6.49 -2.41
N GLU A 2 -3.84 5.40 -3.12
CA GLU A 2 -2.56 5.28 -3.84
C GLU A 2 -2.18 6.46 -4.77
N PRO A 3 -3.09 7.05 -5.58
CA PRO A 3 -2.75 8.20 -6.42
C PRO A 3 -2.25 9.40 -5.60
N GLN A 4 -2.95 9.74 -4.53
CA GLN A 4 -2.61 10.86 -3.66
C GLN A 4 -1.32 10.60 -2.88
N TRP A 5 -1.14 9.36 -2.42
CA TRP A 5 0.07 8.94 -1.71
C TRP A 5 1.30 9.02 -2.62
N ARG A 6 1.23 8.46 -3.83
CA ARG A 6 2.33 8.50 -4.80
C ARG A 6 2.63 9.92 -5.29
N LYS A 7 1.61 10.75 -5.49
CA LYS A 7 1.81 12.20 -5.78
C LYS A 7 2.56 12.89 -4.64
N LEU A 8 2.16 12.65 -3.38
CA LEU A 8 2.84 13.22 -2.22
C LEU A 8 4.30 12.78 -2.15
N ILE A 9 4.56 11.48 -2.20
CA ILE A 9 5.93 10.94 -2.12
C ILE A 9 6.80 11.48 -3.23
N PHE A 10 6.31 11.50 -4.47
CA PHE A 10 7.07 12.04 -5.58
C PHE A 10 7.40 13.53 -5.39
N GLN A 11 6.44 14.34 -4.92
CA GLN A 11 6.65 15.77 -4.69
C GLN A 11 7.66 16.07 -3.59
N TYR A 12 7.86 15.17 -2.63
CA TYR A 12 8.75 15.39 -1.48
C TYR A 12 9.89 14.37 -1.40
N LYS A 13 10.17 13.62 -2.47
CA LYS A 13 11.13 12.49 -2.49
C LYS A 13 12.56 12.85 -2.04
N GLU A 14 12.95 14.12 -2.15
CA GLU A 14 14.25 14.63 -1.69
C GLU A 14 14.31 14.95 -0.18
N HIS A 15 13.15 14.92 0.49
CA HIS A 15 13.02 15.36 1.87
C HIS A 15 12.33 14.33 2.78
N VAL A 16 11.62 13.36 2.20
CA VAL A 16 10.88 12.35 2.96
C VAL A 16 11.36 10.96 2.61
N ASN A 17 11.62 10.18 3.65
CA ASN A 17 11.72 8.74 3.58
C ASN A 17 10.39 8.14 4.04
N TRP A 18 9.99 7.02 3.43
CA TRP A 18 8.79 6.31 3.84
C TRP A 18 9.04 4.81 3.85
N SER A 19 8.17 4.09 4.56
CA SER A 19 8.13 2.64 4.53
C SER A 19 6.74 2.16 4.93
N TYR A 20 6.32 1.03 4.40
CA TYR A 20 5.05 0.43 4.75
C TYR A 20 5.21 -0.48 5.98
N ARG A 21 4.15 -0.55 6.80
CA ARG A 21 3.98 -1.55 7.85
C ARG A 21 2.76 -2.41 7.56
N MET A 22 2.95 -3.72 7.51
CA MET A 22 1.87 -4.67 7.22
C MET A 22 1.04 -4.93 8.48
N GLY A 23 -0.24 -4.55 8.44
CA GLY A 23 -1.14 -4.68 9.60
C GLY A 23 -1.95 -5.96 9.69
N GLY A 24 -2.08 -6.72 8.59
CA GLY A 24 -2.82 -7.99 8.56
C GLY A 24 -4.28 -7.89 9.04
N ILE A 25 -5.17 -7.35 8.21
CA ILE A 25 -6.58 -7.10 8.58
C ILE A 25 -7.35 -8.41 8.79
N ILE A 26 -7.19 -9.38 7.89
CA ILE A 26 -8.01 -10.60 7.86
C ILE A 26 -7.10 -11.81 8.08
N PRO A 27 -6.93 -12.34 9.31
CA PRO A 27 -6.20 -13.59 9.53
C PRO A 27 -6.93 -14.77 8.87
N SER A 28 -8.25 -14.82 9.06
CA SER A 28 -9.19 -15.79 8.49
C SER A 28 -10.59 -15.18 8.55
N TRP A 29 -11.50 -15.62 7.68
CA TRP A 29 -12.93 -15.30 7.78
C TRP A 29 -13.63 -15.98 8.95
N ASN A 30 -13.08 -17.07 9.49
CA ASN A 30 -13.68 -17.76 10.62
C ASN A 30 -13.58 -16.90 11.89
N GLY A 31 -14.73 -16.43 12.38
CA GLY A 31 -14.79 -15.52 13.54
C GLY A 31 -14.32 -14.09 13.25
N TYR A 32 -14.15 -13.70 11.98
CA TYR A 32 -13.80 -12.33 11.61
C TYR A 32 -14.97 -11.39 11.91
N VAL A 33 -14.68 -10.27 12.58
CA VAL A 33 -15.65 -9.20 12.85
C VAL A 33 -14.98 -7.85 12.73
N ASP A 34 -15.42 -7.05 11.76
CA ASP A 34 -15.11 -5.63 11.64
C ASP A 34 -16.36 -4.83 12.04
N ASN A 35 -16.34 -4.30 13.26
CA ASN A 35 -17.44 -3.50 13.80
C ASN A 35 -17.56 -2.13 13.13
N ILE A 36 -16.48 -1.59 12.57
CA ILE A 36 -16.48 -0.27 11.94
C ILE A 36 -17.24 -0.33 10.62
N ASN A 37 -16.98 -1.38 9.83
CA ASN A 37 -17.61 -1.56 8.51
C ASN A 37 -18.75 -2.58 8.51
N SER A 38 -19.10 -3.15 9.68
CA SER A 38 -20.12 -4.20 9.81
C SER A 38 -19.88 -5.42 8.90
N VAL A 39 -18.62 -5.84 8.79
CA VAL A 39 -18.20 -6.99 7.96
C VAL A 39 -17.89 -8.19 8.83
N THR A 40 -18.50 -9.32 8.52
CA THR A 40 -18.21 -10.62 9.15
C THR A 40 -17.92 -11.73 8.13
N ARG A 41 -18.17 -11.50 6.83
CA ARG A 41 -17.93 -12.48 5.77
C ARG A 41 -17.47 -11.83 4.47
N ALA A 42 -16.75 -12.61 3.66
CA ALA A 42 -16.13 -12.16 2.41
C ALA A 42 -17.10 -11.45 1.45
N SER A 43 -18.33 -11.97 1.27
CA SER A 43 -19.29 -11.41 0.33
C SER A 43 -19.75 -9.98 0.65
N GLN A 44 -19.54 -9.50 1.87
CA GLN A 44 -19.83 -8.11 2.24
C GLN A 44 -18.77 -7.11 1.74
N MET A 45 -17.60 -7.59 1.32
CA MET A 45 -16.54 -6.74 0.80
C MET A 45 -16.81 -6.23 -0.62
N GLY A 46 -17.63 -6.95 -1.42
CA GLY A 46 -17.97 -6.53 -2.78
C GLY A 46 -18.57 -5.13 -2.85
N PRO A 47 -19.69 -4.84 -2.14
CA PRO A 47 -20.27 -3.50 -2.08
C PRO A 47 -19.29 -2.43 -1.55
N MET A 48 -18.42 -2.78 -0.59
CA MET A 48 -17.41 -1.86 -0.07
C MET A 48 -16.37 -1.50 -1.14
N TRP A 49 -15.96 -2.46 -1.96
CA TRP A 49 -15.03 -2.22 -3.07
C TRP A 49 -15.66 -1.34 -4.15
N LEU A 50 -16.94 -1.57 -4.49
CA LEU A 50 -17.67 -0.68 -5.42
C LEU A 50 -17.74 0.76 -4.89
N HIS A 51 -18.02 0.93 -3.59
CA HIS A 51 -18.02 2.25 -2.98
C HIS A 51 -16.62 2.89 -2.98
N ALA A 52 -15.58 2.11 -2.66
CA ALA A 52 -14.20 2.60 -2.64
C ALA A 52 -13.71 2.98 -4.05
N GLU A 53 -14.07 2.22 -5.07
CA GLU A 53 -13.83 2.55 -6.49
C GLU A 53 -14.50 3.87 -6.85
N GLN A 54 -15.79 4.04 -6.54
CA GLN A 54 -16.53 5.27 -6.82
C GLN A 54 -15.88 6.49 -6.14
N VAL A 55 -15.48 6.39 -4.87
CA VAL A 55 -14.92 7.51 -4.11
C VAL A 55 -13.48 7.83 -4.53
N SER A 56 -12.68 6.81 -4.82
CA SER A 56 -11.25 7.01 -5.10
C SER A 56 -10.92 7.15 -6.58
N GLY A 57 -11.81 6.69 -7.47
CA GLY A 57 -11.57 6.49 -8.90
C GLY A 57 -10.55 5.39 -9.20
N MET A 58 -10.11 4.62 -8.20
CA MET A 58 -9.22 3.48 -8.41
C MET A 58 -10.04 2.27 -8.84
N PRO A 59 -9.73 1.64 -9.99
CA PRO A 59 -10.44 0.46 -10.44
C PRO A 59 -10.33 -0.67 -9.41
N MET A 60 -11.47 -1.32 -9.13
CA MET A 60 -11.54 -2.46 -8.21
C MET A 60 -12.45 -3.57 -8.76
N TYR A 61 -11.90 -4.75 -8.95
CA TYR A 61 -12.62 -5.94 -9.39
C TYR A 61 -13.44 -6.53 -8.23
N ALA A 62 -14.53 -5.86 -7.87
CA ALA A 62 -15.37 -6.20 -6.72
C ALA A 62 -15.96 -7.62 -6.80
N THR A 63 -16.15 -8.16 -8.01
CA THR A 63 -16.67 -9.50 -8.25
C THR A 63 -15.78 -10.61 -7.68
N ILE A 64 -14.50 -10.34 -7.40
CA ILE A 64 -13.60 -11.30 -6.72
C ILE A 64 -14.23 -11.82 -5.42
N TRP A 65 -14.94 -10.96 -4.67
CA TRP A 65 -15.50 -11.30 -3.37
C TRP A 65 -16.65 -12.31 -3.42
N ASN A 66 -17.24 -12.51 -4.60
CA ASN A 66 -18.27 -13.53 -4.83
C ASN A 66 -17.67 -14.78 -5.49
N ASN A 67 -16.70 -14.63 -6.39
CA ASN A 67 -16.20 -15.73 -7.21
C ASN A 67 -15.00 -16.45 -6.59
N ASN A 68 -14.04 -15.69 -6.05
CA ASN A 68 -12.78 -16.23 -5.53
C ASN A 68 -12.21 -15.31 -4.42
N PRO A 69 -12.94 -15.13 -3.31
CA PRO A 69 -12.56 -14.16 -2.28
C PRO A 69 -11.24 -14.54 -1.61
N PRO A 70 -10.31 -13.58 -1.39
CA PRO A 70 -9.14 -13.85 -0.59
C PRO A 70 -9.47 -14.39 0.80
N ALA A 71 -8.90 -15.54 1.15
CA ALA A 71 -9.20 -16.22 2.41
C ALA A 71 -8.50 -15.57 3.62
N SER A 72 -7.40 -14.86 3.38
CA SER A 72 -6.57 -14.20 4.39
C SER A 72 -5.73 -13.08 3.77
N SER A 73 -5.43 -12.03 4.53
CA SER A 73 -4.46 -11.02 4.16
C SER A 73 -3.02 -11.39 4.58
N PHE A 74 -2.83 -12.41 5.41
CA PHE A 74 -1.52 -12.71 5.99
C PHE A 74 -0.49 -13.17 4.95
N PRO A 75 -0.80 -14.09 4.01
CA PRO A 75 0.17 -14.53 3.01
C PRO A 75 0.73 -13.37 2.17
N SER A 76 -0.12 -12.45 1.72
CA SER A 76 0.33 -11.27 0.96
C SER A 76 1.14 -10.30 1.84
N CYS A 77 0.78 -10.10 3.11
CA CYS A 77 1.60 -9.33 4.04
C CYS A 77 3.00 -9.94 4.22
N ILE A 78 3.09 -11.26 4.41
CA ILE A 78 4.36 -11.98 4.53
C ILE A 78 5.20 -11.85 3.25
N ALA A 79 4.58 -11.99 2.08
CA ALA A 79 5.25 -11.80 0.79
C ALA A 79 5.87 -10.40 0.66
N VAL A 80 5.11 -9.35 0.97
CA VAL A 80 5.63 -7.96 0.96
C VAL A 80 6.82 -7.82 1.90
N LYS A 81 6.79 -8.46 3.07
CA LYS A 81 7.89 -8.37 4.04
C LYS A 81 9.12 -9.18 3.66
N CYS A 82 8.95 -10.32 3.01
CA CYS A 82 10.07 -11.06 2.41
C CYS A 82 10.77 -10.22 1.32
N ALA A 83 10.00 -9.50 0.51
CA ALA A 83 10.57 -8.57 -0.47
C ALA A 83 11.22 -7.35 0.23
N THR A 84 10.59 -6.82 1.28
CA THR A 84 11.12 -5.68 2.06
C THR A 84 12.46 -6.01 2.73
N ALA A 85 12.67 -7.27 3.12
CA ALA A 85 13.94 -7.75 3.70
C ALA A 85 15.12 -7.71 2.71
N GLN A 86 14.86 -7.56 1.40
CA GLN A 86 15.90 -7.31 0.39
C GLN A 86 16.17 -5.81 0.25
N SER A 87 15.12 -4.99 0.16
CA SER A 87 15.18 -3.53 0.26
C SER A 87 13.77 -2.95 0.45
N LEU A 88 13.67 -1.71 0.94
CA LEU A 88 12.39 -1.00 1.02
C LEU A 88 11.69 -0.96 -0.35
N GLU A 89 12.44 -0.64 -1.41
CA GLU A 89 11.93 -0.58 -2.77
C GLU A 89 11.34 -1.91 -3.25
N MET A 90 11.99 -3.05 -2.96
CA MET A 90 11.46 -4.37 -3.33
C MET A 90 10.14 -4.66 -2.62
N GLY A 91 10.02 -4.24 -1.36
CA GLY A 91 8.75 -4.26 -0.63
C GLY A 91 7.64 -3.47 -1.33
N GLU A 92 7.94 -2.27 -1.82
CA GLU A 92 6.97 -1.43 -2.54
C GLU A 92 6.55 -2.02 -3.87
N ARG A 93 7.51 -2.55 -4.64
CA ARG A 93 7.23 -3.20 -5.92
C ARG A 93 6.36 -4.44 -5.74
N MET A 94 6.69 -5.30 -4.77
CA MET A 94 5.87 -6.47 -4.42
C MET A 94 4.46 -6.05 -3.97
N LEU A 95 4.34 -5.03 -3.11
CA LEU A 95 3.05 -4.51 -2.66
C LEU A 95 2.21 -4.00 -3.84
N ARG A 96 2.82 -3.27 -4.77
CA ARG A 96 2.15 -2.80 -5.98
C ARG A 96 1.65 -3.95 -6.84
N LYS A 97 2.48 -4.96 -7.12
CA LYS A 97 2.07 -6.13 -7.92
C LYS A 97 0.90 -6.88 -7.30
N LEU A 98 0.95 -7.15 -5.99
CA LEU A 98 -0.14 -7.85 -5.30
C LEU A 98 -1.42 -7.02 -5.27
N ARG A 99 -1.32 -5.68 -5.12
CA ARG A 99 -2.49 -4.79 -5.23
C ARG A 99 -3.08 -4.82 -6.62
N GLU A 100 -2.28 -4.75 -7.67
CA GLU A 100 -2.78 -4.82 -9.05
C GLU A 100 -3.40 -6.18 -9.35
N SER A 101 -2.77 -7.27 -8.94
CA SER A 101 -3.32 -8.62 -9.17
C SER A 101 -4.64 -8.86 -8.45
N CYS A 102 -4.83 -8.29 -7.26
CA CYS A 102 -6.09 -8.38 -6.54
C CYS A 102 -7.16 -7.42 -7.08
N HIS A 103 -6.84 -6.12 -7.15
CA HIS A 103 -7.81 -5.08 -7.49
C HIS A 103 -8.12 -4.98 -8.98
N LEU A 104 -7.17 -5.28 -9.87
CA LEU A 104 -7.39 -5.15 -11.32
C LEU A 104 -7.72 -6.50 -11.95
N ASN A 105 -7.00 -7.54 -11.54
CA ASN A 105 -7.04 -8.84 -12.19
C ASN A 105 -7.91 -9.87 -11.45
N GLY A 106 -8.47 -9.53 -10.29
CA GLY A 106 -9.36 -10.42 -9.54
C GLY A 106 -8.68 -11.71 -9.05
N LYS A 107 -7.35 -11.70 -8.85
CA LYS A 107 -6.61 -12.85 -8.33
C LYS A 107 -6.62 -12.89 -6.81
N ASP A 108 -6.77 -14.10 -6.26
CA ASP A 108 -6.66 -14.34 -4.82
C ASP A 108 -5.19 -14.27 -4.35
N ILE A 109 -4.82 -13.15 -3.73
CA ILE A 109 -3.49 -12.92 -3.16
C ILE A 109 -3.28 -13.56 -1.76
N SER A 110 -4.18 -14.44 -1.34
CA SER A 110 -3.96 -15.40 -0.24
C SER A 110 -3.43 -16.75 -0.75
N ASP A 111 -3.62 -17.05 -2.04
CA ASP A 111 -3.06 -18.22 -2.70
C ASP A 111 -1.56 -18.03 -2.93
N LYS A 112 -0.77 -18.96 -2.38
CA LYS A 112 0.69 -18.97 -2.55
C LYS A 112 1.09 -19.03 -4.03
N ARG A 113 0.33 -19.72 -4.88
CA ARG A 113 0.63 -19.82 -6.31
C ARG A 113 0.60 -18.45 -6.98
N VAL A 114 -0.43 -17.65 -6.71
CA VAL A 114 -0.55 -16.27 -7.21
C VAL A 114 0.63 -15.44 -6.70
N ILE A 115 0.96 -15.53 -5.40
CA ILE A 115 2.10 -14.79 -4.85
C ILE A 115 3.42 -15.14 -5.53
N LEU A 116 3.66 -16.43 -5.79
CA LEU A 116 4.88 -16.92 -6.45
C LEU A 116 4.94 -16.44 -7.90
N GLU A 117 3.82 -16.49 -8.65
CA GLU A 117 3.74 -15.91 -10.00
C GLU A 117 4.10 -14.42 -10.01
N GLU A 118 3.60 -13.65 -9.05
CA GLU A 118 3.91 -12.22 -8.97
C GLU A 118 5.38 -11.95 -8.59
N ALA A 119 5.98 -12.81 -7.75
CA ALA A 119 7.40 -12.75 -7.40
C ALA A 119 8.30 -13.07 -8.61
N GLU A 120 7.95 -14.09 -9.39
CA GLU A 120 8.65 -14.44 -10.63
C GLU A 120 8.54 -13.30 -11.65
N ALA A 121 7.34 -12.75 -11.84
CA ALA A 121 7.14 -11.59 -12.71
C ALA A 121 7.93 -10.35 -12.25
N LEU A 122 8.08 -10.15 -10.94
CA LEU A 122 8.91 -9.08 -10.40
C LEU A 122 10.40 -9.31 -10.74
N ALA A 123 10.90 -10.54 -10.53
CA ALA A 123 12.29 -10.91 -10.84
C ALA A 123 12.64 -10.71 -12.32
N LEU A 124 11.68 -10.92 -13.24
CA LEU A 124 11.87 -10.69 -14.67
C LEU A 124 12.03 -9.21 -15.06
N THR A 125 11.53 -8.30 -14.23
CA THR A 125 11.48 -6.85 -14.55
C THR A 125 12.35 -6.01 -13.62
N THR A 126 12.92 -6.60 -12.58
CA THR A 126 13.71 -5.92 -11.54
C THR A 126 14.91 -6.78 -11.18
N SER A 127 16.08 -6.44 -11.73
CA SER A 127 17.33 -7.21 -11.57
C SER A 127 17.82 -7.33 -10.13
N GLU A 128 17.46 -6.38 -9.28
CA GLU A 128 17.83 -6.28 -7.88
C GLU A 128 17.01 -7.21 -6.98
N PHE A 129 15.92 -7.78 -7.50
CA PHE A 129 15.06 -8.70 -6.76
C PHE A 129 15.62 -10.13 -6.84
N ASP A 130 16.17 -10.62 -5.72
CA ASP A 130 16.64 -12.00 -5.60
C ASP A 130 15.45 -12.94 -5.34
N LEU A 131 14.98 -13.59 -6.41
CA LEU A 131 13.89 -14.56 -6.35
C LEU A 131 14.21 -15.73 -5.42
N ASN A 132 15.45 -16.25 -5.42
CA ASN A 132 15.80 -17.41 -4.60
C ASN A 132 15.74 -17.06 -3.11
N LYS A 133 16.28 -15.90 -2.74
CA LYS A 133 16.16 -15.38 -1.38
C LYS A 133 14.70 -15.21 -0.98
N PHE A 134 13.89 -14.58 -1.85
CA PHE A 134 12.46 -14.42 -1.60
C PHE A 134 11.75 -15.76 -1.36
N LEU A 135 11.99 -16.75 -2.22
CA LEU A 135 11.37 -18.07 -2.12
C LEU A 135 11.75 -18.80 -0.83
N ASN A 136 13.01 -18.67 -0.42
CA ASN A 136 13.49 -19.24 0.85
C ASN A 136 12.83 -18.55 2.04
N ASP A 137 12.85 -17.22 2.08
CA ASP A 137 12.28 -16.44 3.18
C ASP A 137 10.77 -16.72 3.31
N PHE A 138 10.03 -16.71 2.19
CA PHE A 138 8.57 -16.91 2.15
C PHE A 138 8.12 -18.30 2.61
N LYS A 139 8.97 -19.32 2.46
CA LYS A 139 8.71 -20.70 2.92
C LYS A 139 9.21 -20.95 4.34
N SER A 140 10.09 -20.08 4.86
CA SER A 140 10.72 -20.22 6.17
C SER A 140 9.98 -19.47 7.28
N GLU A 141 10.42 -19.66 8.51
CA GLU A 141 9.95 -18.90 9.67
C GLU A 141 10.34 -17.42 9.58
N SER A 142 11.45 -17.08 8.93
CA SER A 142 11.92 -15.70 8.76
C SER A 142 10.86 -14.80 8.15
N GLY A 143 10.13 -15.27 7.13
CA GLY A 143 9.05 -14.51 6.51
C GLY A 143 7.90 -14.20 7.49
N GLN A 144 7.58 -15.15 8.37
CA GLN A 144 6.58 -14.96 9.43
C GLN A 144 7.06 -13.93 10.44
N ASP A 145 8.33 -13.98 10.82
CA ASP A 145 8.92 -13.05 11.78
C ASP A 145 8.96 -11.62 11.25
N TYR A 146 9.33 -11.42 9.97
CA TYR A 146 9.29 -10.10 9.34
C TYR A 146 7.89 -9.47 9.33
N PHE A 147 6.85 -10.28 9.15
CA PHE A 147 5.47 -9.82 9.25
C PHE A 147 5.06 -9.59 10.71
N ARG A 148 5.44 -10.48 11.63
CA ARG A 148 5.11 -10.36 13.05
C ARG A 148 5.67 -9.09 13.67
N GLU A 149 6.87 -8.67 13.28
CA GLU A 149 7.48 -7.42 13.72
C GLU A 149 6.60 -6.20 13.37
N ASP A 150 6.17 -6.10 12.11
CA ASP A 150 5.25 -5.04 11.67
C ASP A 150 3.90 -5.13 12.39
N TRP A 151 3.36 -6.34 12.52
CA TRP A 151 2.08 -6.57 13.18
C TRP A 151 2.10 -6.12 14.64
N ASP A 152 3.15 -6.48 15.39
CA ASP A 152 3.36 -6.03 16.76
C ASP A 152 3.57 -4.53 16.84
N GLU A 153 4.30 -3.92 15.90
CA GLU A 153 4.44 -2.47 15.83
C GLU A 153 3.08 -1.77 15.63
N THR A 154 2.23 -2.25 14.72
CA THR A 154 0.91 -1.66 14.50
C THR A 154 0.05 -1.68 15.76
N ARG A 155 0.11 -2.76 16.54
CA ARG A 155 -0.60 -2.90 17.82
C ARG A 155 -0.02 -2.00 18.90
N LYS A 156 1.31 -1.95 19.04
CA LYS A 156 2.02 -1.07 19.98
C LYS A 156 1.69 0.41 19.72
N ARG A 157 1.54 0.80 18.45
CA ARG A 157 1.14 2.15 18.05
C ARG A 157 -0.38 2.41 18.11
N GLY A 158 -1.18 1.46 18.59
CA GLY A 158 -2.63 1.64 18.73
C GLY A 158 -3.37 1.78 17.40
N VAL A 159 -2.86 1.20 16.31
CA VAL A 159 -3.52 1.25 14.99
C VAL A 159 -4.74 0.34 15.01
N THR A 160 -5.93 0.93 14.87
CA THR A 160 -7.22 0.21 14.84
C THR A 160 -7.93 0.30 13.48
N ARG A 161 -7.40 1.11 12.56
CA ARG A 161 -7.99 1.32 11.23
C ARG A 161 -6.89 1.43 10.17
N PHE A 162 -7.18 0.90 8.99
CA PHE A 162 -6.30 1.01 7.82
C PHE A 162 -6.95 1.84 6.70
N PRO A 163 -6.15 2.61 5.93
CA PRO A 163 -4.75 2.93 6.22
C PRO A 163 -4.62 3.84 7.45
N THR A 164 -3.46 3.85 8.10
CA THR A 164 -3.06 4.87 9.09
C THR A 164 -1.66 5.35 8.71
N LEU A 165 -1.45 6.65 8.67
CA LEU A 165 -0.20 7.30 8.30
C LEU A 165 0.44 7.92 9.55
N PHE A 166 1.74 7.73 9.70
CA PHE A 166 2.55 8.39 10.71
C PHE A 166 3.58 9.29 10.02
N PHE A 167 3.45 10.60 10.21
CA PHE A 167 4.46 11.57 9.79
C PHE A 167 5.31 11.89 11.01
N SER A 168 6.62 11.70 10.94
CA SER A 168 7.51 11.88 12.09
C SER A 168 8.74 12.70 11.73
N MET A 169 9.16 13.58 12.64
CA MET A 169 10.43 14.28 12.58
C MET A 169 11.09 14.19 13.96
N PRO A 170 12.31 13.64 14.10
CA PRO A 170 12.90 13.30 15.40
C PRO A 170 12.85 14.42 16.45
N GLU A 171 13.11 15.66 16.03
CA GLU A 171 13.19 16.83 16.92
C GLU A 171 11.83 17.47 17.25
N ILE A 172 10.75 17.05 16.60
CA ILE A 172 9.44 17.73 16.67
C ILE A 172 8.34 16.80 17.15
N GLY A 173 8.36 15.54 16.70
CA GLY A 173 7.42 14.51 17.10
C GLY A 173 6.72 13.85 15.93
N THR A 174 5.57 13.26 16.22
CA THR A 174 4.80 12.42 15.29
C THR A 174 3.36 12.90 15.18
N ILE A 175 2.87 13.02 13.94
CA ILE A 175 1.47 13.26 13.60
C ILE A 175 0.88 11.98 13.04
N GLN A 176 -0.21 11.50 13.63
CA GLN A 176 -0.95 10.33 13.17
C GLN A 176 -2.22 10.76 12.42
N LEU A 177 -2.43 10.23 11.22
CA LEU A 177 -3.67 10.37 10.46
C LEU A 177 -4.29 8.99 10.21
N SER A 178 -5.49 8.75 10.75
CA SER A 178 -6.19 7.45 10.64
C SER A 178 -7.26 7.47 9.55
N GLY A 179 -7.37 6.38 8.78
CA GLY A 179 -8.29 6.25 7.64
C GLY A 179 -7.73 6.85 6.34
N SER A 180 -8.51 6.75 5.25
CA SER A 180 -8.14 7.35 3.96
C SER A 180 -8.01 8.87 4.10
N GLN A 181 -6.88 9.43 3.66
CA GLN A 181 -6.57 10.86 3.77
C GLN A 181 -6.52 11.53 2.41
N SER A 182 -6.92 12.80 2.36
CA SER A 182 -6.71 13.66 1.20
C SER A 182 -5.25 14.11 1.09
N LEU A 183 -4.82 14.47 -0.12
CA LEU A 183 -3.50 15.06 -0.33
C LEU A 183 -3.30 16.33 0.52
N HIS A 184 -4.33 17.15 0.66
CA HIS A 184 -4.30 18.36 1.50
C HIS A 184 -3.96 18.05 2.96
N ASN A 185 -4.63 17.06 3.57
CA ASN A 185 -4.37 16.68 4.96
C ASN A 185 -2.95 16.15 5.15
N MET A 186 -2.48 15.34 4.20
CA MET A 186 -1.11 14.80 4.23
C MET A 186 -0.06 15.91 4.10
N LYS A 187 -0.26 16.88 3.19
CA LYS A 187 0.61 18.05 3.05
C LYS A 187 0.61 18.92 4.31
N ARG A 188 -0.56 19.13 4.93
CA ARG A 188 -0.65 19.85 6.21
C ARG A 188 0.15 19.18 7.32
N ALA A 189 0.10 17.85 7.43
CA ALA A 189 0.90 17.12 8.40
C ALA A 189 2.41 17.30 8.17
N LEU A 190 2.87 17.20 6.91
CA LEU A 190 4.27 17.49 6.56
C LEU A 190 4.68 18.92 6.93
N PHE A 191 3.84 19.91 6.58
CA PHE A 191 4.13 21.32 6.82
C PHE A 191 4.13 21.68 8.31
N GLN A 192 3.27 21.05 9.12
CA GLN A 192 3.28 21.21 10.58
C GLN A 192 4.58 20.71 11.20
N LEU A 193 5.15 19.62 10.67
CA LEU A 193 6.45 19.11 11.13
C LEU A 193 7.60 19.97 10.59
N ASN A 194 7.57 20.39 9.34
CA ASN A 194 8.65 21.22 8.79
C ASN A 194 8.08 22.29 7.85
N PRO A 195 7.86 23.53 8.34
CA PRO A 195 7.34 24.63 7.55
C PRO A 195 8.26 25.08 6.40
N LYS A 196 9.53 24.62 6.40
CA LYS A 196 10.52 24.92 5.36
C LYS A 196 10.55 23.87 4.25
N LEU A 197 9.74 22.81 4.33
CA LEU A 197 9.63 21.82 3.26
C LEU A 197 9.16 22.49 1.98
N GLN A 198 9.95 22.33 0.93
CA GLN A 198 9.57 22.70 -0.42
C GLN A 198 9.24 21.43 -1.18
N ALA A 199 8.12 21.44 -1.90
CA ALA A 199 7.88 20.39 -2.87
C ALA A 199 8.81 20.61 -4.06
N ILE A 200 9.18 19.54 -4.74
CA ILE A 200 9.77 19.65 -6.08
C ILE A 200 8.72 20.33 -6.96
N GLU A 201 9.05 21.52 -7.45
CA GLU A 201 8.21 22.36 -8.30
C GLU A 201 7.76 21.61 -9.57
N PRO A 202 6.59 21.96 -10.16
CA PRO A 202 5.86 21.16 -11.15
C PRO A 202 6.52 21.03 -12.53
N ASN A 203 7.79 21.42 -12.67
CA ASN A 203 8.58 21.11 -13.87
C ASN A 203 8.90 19.61 -14.00
N ALA A 204 8.61 18.81 -12.97
CA ALA A 204 8.66 17.37 -13.07
C ALA A 204 7.62 16.88 -14.09
N SER A 205 8.10 16.53 -15.28
CA SER A 205 7.24 16.11 -16.38
C SER A 205 6.56 14.77 -16.07
N VAL A 206 5.38 14.52 -16.62
CA VAL A 206 4.70 13.21 -16.55
C VAL A 206 5.66 12.03 -16.87
N PRO A 207 6.56 12.13 -17.87
CA PRO A 207 7.64 11.16 -18.06
C PRO A 207 8.46 10.85 -16.81
N GLU A 208 8.93 11.85 -16.06
CA GLU A 208 9.73 11.64 -14.85
C GLU A 208 8.93 10.92 -13.75
N TYR A 209 7.65 11.28 -13.58
CA TYR A 209 6.76 10.59 -12.64
C TYR A 209 6.58 9.11 -13.01
N LYS A 210 6.37 8.83 -14.30
CA LYS A 210 6.23 7.47 -14.83
C LYS A 210 7.52 6.67 -14.67
N THR A 211 8.67 7.26 -14.99
CA THR A 211 9.98 6.63 -14.79
C THR A 211 10.23 6.34 -13.31
N TYR A 212 9.89 7.27 -12.41
CA TYR A 212 10.11 7.09 -10.98
C TYR A 212 9.31 5.92 -10.40
N TRP A 213 8.02 5.79 -10.76
CA TRP A 213 7.17 4.72 -10.22
C TRP A 213 7.27 3.40 -10.99
N GLY A 214 7.70 3.44 -12.25
CA GLY A 214 7.82 2.29 -13.16
C GLY A 214 6.49 1.67 -13.62
N SER A 215 5.49 1.63 -12.75
CA SER A 215 4.11 1.17 -13.03
C SER A 215 3.10 2.23 -12.59
N TRP A 216 2.08 2.45 -13.41
CA TRP A 216 1.02 3.42 -13.14
C TRP A 216 -0.27 3.04 -13.86
N ILE A 217 -1.39 3.61 -13.43
CA ILE A 217 -2.67 3.59 -14.14
C ILE A 217 -3.13 5.01 -14.47
N GLU A 218 -4.11 5.14 -15.37
CA GLU A 218 -4.67 6.42 -15.81
C GLU A 218 -5.12 7.33 -14.64
N ARG A 219 -5.78 6.75 -13.63
CA ARG A 219 -6.21 7.50 -12.43
C ARG A 219 -5.06 8.19 -11.70
N GLU A 220 -3.87 7.58 -11.67
CA GLU A 220 -2.67 8.15 -11.03
C GLU A 220 -2.08 9.30 -11.84
N GLU A 221 -2.09 9.17 -13.17
CA GLU A 221 -1.67 10.24 -14.09
C GLU A 221 -2.61 11.44 -14.01
N LEU A 222 -3.92 11.21 -13.94
CA LEU A 222 -4.91 12.26 -13.71
C LEU A 222 -4.72 12.94 -12.35
N GLU A 223 -4.43 12.18 -11.28
CA GLU A 223 -4.09 12.77 -9.98
C GLU A 223 -2.85 13.63 -10.09
N PHE A 224 -1.79 13.14 -10.75
CA PHE A 224 -0.53 13.86 -10.87
C PHE A 224 -0.68 15.17 -11.65
N THR A 225 -1.38 15.12 -12.79
CA THR A 225 -1.56 16.28 -13.70
C THR A 225 -2.65 17.25 -13.27
N SER A 226 -3.62 16.81 -12.46
CA SER A 226 -4.58 17.74 -11.87
C SER A 226 -3.85 18.81 -11.06
N GLU A 227 -4.12 20.07 -11.39
CA GLU A 227 -3.79 21.17 -10.48
C GLU A 227 -4.46 20.82 -9.16
N SER A 228 -3.66 20.73 -8.10
CA SER A 228 -4.22 20.69 -6.76
C SER A 228 -5.04 21.96 -6.64
N ILE A 229 -6.36 21.84 -6.74
CA ILE A 229 -7.29 22.91 -6.44
C ILE A 229 -6.94 23.31 -5.01
N ALA A 230 -6.13 24.35 -4.89
CA ALA A 230 -5.86 25.05 -3.67
C ALA A 230 -7.17 25.79 -3.38
N GLN A 231 -8.14 25.09 -2.81
CA GLN A 231 -9.32 25.71 -2.25
C GLN A 231 -9.11 25.83 -0.75
N VAL A 232 -8.64 27.05 -0.42
CA VAL A 232 -8.87 27.85 0.80
C VAL A 232 -8.31 27.31 2.11
#